data_AF-A0A2Z6RCG5-F1
#
_entry.id   AF-A0A2Z6RCG5-F1
#
_cell.length_a   1.000
_cell.length_b   1.000
_cell.length_c   1.000
_cell.angle_alpha   90.00
_cell.angle_beta   90.00
_cell.angle_gamma   90.00
#
_symmetry.space_group_name_H-M   'P 1'
#
loop_
_entity.id
_entity.type
_entity.pdbx_description
1 polymer ?
#
loop_
_entity_poly.entity_id
_entity_poly.type
_entity_poly.pdbx_seq_one_letter_code
_entity_poly.pdbx_strand_id
1 'polypeptide(L)'
;MELVKIIDENPFDPTPKLKSSPIPIEFISFNENDSECIFCEEEYISPLFSTLQKYCKKCLSDYLTNITNINIYLDVYYTTNLECNHGYEIITKESQNIQECCRNCLKILIFKQLSPEYILPAFFVNSKHDHNLYNKMIESEKYCKLCEKSLYQGTNTYYETGKIKLCLECYLISSEYMESALTKKLIPIIYLSWWYYTPYCIGCNKSLIFTSDCQKYCGDCLIYYIGCRYCLTTNIIFGLTTTTQCKKCKRVSSIIFDITSILSGNSELDEFLINLNPDIYSNLRIDEFSDKIKNNDKYFLPSKIILTIRTMCQNYKNTQSKILMDQSERSIEWIPYSQFTNVVEIAKGEFCIIYHATWNQQSVILKKFKNFQDTSKYFLDEVIII
;
A
#
# COMPACT_ATOMS: atom_id res chain seq x y z
N MET A 1 -13.15 -17.92 32.31
CA MET A 1 -12.95 -18.93 31.26
C MET A 1 -11.64 -18.56 30.58
N GLU A 2 -10.60 -19.35 30.81
CA GLU A 2 -9.23 -19.04 30.38
C GLU A 2 -9.16 -18.93 28.86
N LEU A 3 -8.58 -17.82 28.39
CA LEU A 3 -8.23 -17.58 27.00
C LEU A 3 -7.14 -18.58 26.61
N VAL A 4 -7.57 -19.70 26.03
CA VAL A 4 -6.68 -20.60 25.29
C VAL A 4 -6.12 -19.79 24.14
N LYS A 5 -4.86 -19.34 24.29
CA LYS A 5 -4.02 -18.89 23.18
C LYS A 5 -3.92 -20.07 22.21
N ILE A 6 -4.73 -20.05 21.16
CA ILE A 6 -4.46 -20.84 19.97
C ILE A 6 -3.19 -20.24 19.38
N ILE A 7 -2.06 -20.86 19.70
CA ILE A 7 -0.80 -20.61 19.00
C ILE A 7 -1.02 -21.21 17.61
N ASP A 8 -1.25 -20.34 16.64
CA ASP A 8 -1.40 -20.73 15.25
C ASP A 8 -0.05 -21.30 14.76
N GLU A 9 0.02 -22.62 14.61
CA GLU A 9 1.26 -23.39 14.34
C GLU A 9 1.82 -23.19 12.91
N ASN A 10 1.30 -22.22 12.14
CA ASN A 10 1.95 -21.73 10.93
C ASN A 10 1.73 -20.22 10.76
N PRO A 11 2.74 -19.36 11.00
CA PRO A 11 2.57 -17.94 10.78
C PRO A 11 2.30 -17.69 9.28
N PHE A 12 1.14 -17.13 8.96
CA PHE A 12 0.78 -16.74 7.59
C PHE A 12 1.93 -15.95 6.93
N ASP A 13 2.48 -16.51 5.84
CA ASP A 13 3.50 -15.88 5.00
C ASP A 13 2.88 -15.51 3.64
N PRO A 14 2.72 -14.21 3.31
CA PRO A 14 2.23 -13.76 2.02
C PRO A 14 3.00 -14.29 0.80
N THR A 15 4.28 -14.65 0.95
CA THR A 15 5.12 -15.15 -0.15
C THR A 15 6.02 -16.30 0.33
N PRO A 16 5.46 -17.49 0.62
CA PRO A 16 6.15 -18.56 1.36
C PRO A 16 7.34 -19.19 0.62
N LYS A 17 7.46 -18.94 -0.68
CA LYS A 17 8.57 -19.42 -1.52
C LYS A 17 9.73 -18.44 -1.67
N LEU A 18 9.61 -17.24 -1.11
CA LEU A 18 10.67 -16.24 -1.05
C LEU A 18 11.13 -16.09 0.40
N LYS A 19 12.39 -15.71 0.65
CA LYS A 19 12.82 -15.25 1.97
C LYS A 19 12.65 -13.74 2.08
N SER A 20 12.51 -13.22 3.30
CA SER A 20 12.69 -11.78 3.52
C SER A 20 14.15 -11.41 3.28
N SER A 21 14.39 -10.29 2.61
CA SER A 21 15.72 -9.76 2.36
C SER A 21 16.45 -9.48 3.69
N PRO A 22 17.78 -9.70 3.76
CA PRO A 22 18.58 -9.32 4.93
C PRO A 22 18.73 -7.79 5.06
N ILE A 23 18.64 -7.05 3.94
CA ILE A 23 18.79 -5.58 3.87
C ILE A 23 17.55 -4.95 3.18
N PRO A 24 17.25 -3.67 3.43
CA PRO A 24 16.15 -2.99 2.73
C PRO A 24 16.29 -3.00 1.21
N ILE A 25 15.17 -3.15 0.50
CA ILE A 25 15.08 -3.05 -0.95
C ILE A 25 14.74 -1.60 -1.31
N GLU A 26 15.78 -0.82 -1.56
CA GLU A 26 15.72 0.64 -1.74
C GLU A 26 15.66 1.06 -3.22
N PHE A 27 15.98 0.16 -4.13
CA PHE A 27 16.01 0.46 -5.57
C PHE A 27 14.62 0.54 -6.23
N ILE A 28 13.53 0.45 -5.49
CA ILE A 28 12.14 0.50 -6.01
C ILE A 28 11.40 1.64 -5.31
N SER A 29 10.67 2.50 -6.04
CA SER A 29 9.83 3.51 -5.38
C SER A 29 8.50 2.92 -4.88
N PHE A 30 7.93 3.53 -3.82
CA PHE A 30 6.55 3.29 -3.39
C PHE A 30 5.54 4.20 -4.10
N ASN A 31 6.01 5.05 -5.01
CA ASN A 31 5.26 5.97 -5.85
C ASN A 31 5.69 5.80 -7.33
N GLU A 32 4.79 5.35 -8.20
CA GLU A 32 5.10 5.26 -9.64
C GLU A 32 5.40 6.60 -10.30
N ASN A 33 4.98 7.72 -9.70
CA ASN A 33 5.20 9.05 -10.24
C ASN A 33 6.62 9.56 -10.00
N ASP A 34 7.41 8.94 -9.13
CA ASP A 34 8.79 9.38 -8.88
C ASP A 34 9.62 9.20 -10.16
N SER A 35 10.34 10.26 -10.55
CA SER A 35 11.30 10.25 -11.66
C SER A 35 12.72 9.95 -11.16
N GLU A 36 13.06 10.40 -9.96
CA GLU A 36 14.39 10.29 -9.38
C GLU A 36 14.38 9.42 -8.13
N CYS A 37 15.47 8.70 -7.91
CA CYS A 37 15.63 7.83 -6.77
C CYS A 37 15.81 8.63 -5.48
N ILE A 38 14.91 8.45 -4.53
CA ILE A 38 14.95 9.12 -3.22
C ILE A 38 16.20 8.82 -2.37
N PHE A 39 17.02 7.83 -2.76
CA PHE A 39 18.23 7.41 -2.02
C PHE A 39 19.54 7.88 -2.66
N CYS A 40 19.58 8.03 -3.98
CA CYS A 40 20.81 8.38 -4.69
C CYS A 40 20.65 9.44 -5.77
N GLU A 41 19.44 9.99 -5.92
CA GLU A 41 19.06 11.08 -6.84
C GLU A 41 19.23 10.75 -8.33
N GLU A 42 19.61 9.52 -8.68
CA GLU A 42 19.65 9.07 -10.08
C GLU A 42 18.25 8.76 -10.61
N GLU A 43 18.06 8.97 -11.92
CA GLU A 43 16.80 8.69 -12.60
C GLU A 43 16.40 7.21 -12.47
N TYR A 44 15.13 6.98 -12.15
CA TYR A 44 14.52 5.67 -12.21
C TYR A 44 14.40 5.19 -13.66
N ILE A 45 14.79 3.94 -13.93
CA ILE A 45 14.65 3.33 -15.24
C ILE A 45 13.56 2.24 -15.25
N SER A 46 12.94 2.03 -16.40
CA SER A 46 11.94 0.96 -16.58
C SER A 46 12.58 -0.38 -16.94
N PRO A 47 12.04 -1.50 -16.42
CA PRO A 47 12.34 -2.83 -16.93
C PRO A 47 11.99 -2.99 -18.42
N LEU A 48 12.64 -3.93 -19.10
CA LEU A 48 12.48 -4.11 -20.55
C LEU A 48 11.03 -4.38 -20.99
N PHE A 49 10.27 -5.13 -20.19
CA PHE A 49 8.90 -5.54 -20.53
C PHE A 49 7.83 -4.87 -19.66
N SER A 50 8.15 -3.78 -18.97
CA SER A 50 7.16 -3.00 -18.22
C SER A 50 7.57 -1.53 -18.16
N THR A 51 6.78 -0.65 -18.76
CA THR A 51 6.95 0.82 -18.66
C THR A 51 6.36 1.41 -17.38
N LEU A 52 5.51 0.64 -16.67
CA LEU A 52 4.89 1.06 -15.41
C LEU A 52 5.79 0.80 -14.20
N GLN A 53 6.65 -0.22 -14.29
CA GLN A 53 7.64 -0.48 -13.27
C GLN A 53 8.84 0.45 -13.43
N LYS A 54 9.41 0.81 -12.29
CA LYS A 54 10.59 1.66 -12.19
C LYS A 54 11.53 1.10 -11.14
N TYR A 55 12.83 1.14 -11.43
CA TYR A 55 13.87 0.78 -10.47
C TYR A 55 15.14 1.61 -10.68
N CYS A 56 15.87 1.85 -9.61
CA CYS A 56 17.12 2.59 -9.63
C CYS A 56 18.25 1.61 -9.93
N LYS A 57 18.98 1.83 -11.02
CA LYS A 57 20.06 0.93 -11.45
C LYS A 57 21.22 0.89 -10.45
N LYS A 58 21.63 2.05 -9.92
CA LYS A 58 22.71 2.16 -8.94
C LYS A 58 22.36 1.48 -7.62
N CYS A 59 21.23 1.81 -7.02
CA CYS A 59 20.79 1.16 -5.78
C CYS A 59 20.56 -0.35 -5.97
N LEU A 60 20.16 -0.82 -7.16
CA LEU A 60 20.09 -2.26 -7.44
C LEU A 60 21.49 -2.88 -7.45
N SER A 61 22.47 -2.22 -8.08
CA SER A 61 23.87 -2.67 -8.08
C SER A 61 24.41 -2.78 -6.65
N ASP A 62 24.20 -1.74 -5.84
CA ASP A 62 24.61 -1.69 -4.43
C ASP A 62 23.86 -2.73 -3.58
N TYR A 63 22.61 -3.02 -3.89
CA TYR A 63 21.87 -4.10 -3.23
C TYR A 63 22.48 -5.46 -3.58
N LEU A 64 22.80 -5.69 -4.86
CA LEU A 64 23.41 -6.93 -5.36
C LEU A 64 24.83 -7.17 -4.82
N THR A 65 25.56 -6.13 -4.38
CA THR A 65 26.87 -6.32 -3.74
C THR A 65 26.77 -6.93 -2.35
N ASN A 66 25.62 -6.74 -1.69
CA ASN A 66 25.40 -7.12 -0.30
C ASN A 66 24.57 -8.43 -0.16
N ILE A 67 24.20 -9.07 -1.27
CA ILE A 67 23.46 -10.34 -1.27
C ILE A 67 24.11 -11.36 -2.20
N THR A 68 23.85 -12.65 -1.96
CA THR A 68 24.42 -13.76 -2.75
C THR A 68 23.59 -14.11 -3.98
N ASN A 69 22.26 -14.11 -3.85
CA ASN A 69 21.35 -14.47 -4.94
C ASN A 69 20.03 -13.72 -4.83
N ILE A 70 19.74 -12.89 -5.84
CA ILE A 70 18.51 -12.07 -5.91
C ILE A 70 17.23 -12.91 -5.92
N ASN A 71 17.26 -14.11 -6.54
CA ASN A 71 16.09 -14.98 -6.68
C ASN A 71 15.62 -15.60 -5.35
N ILE A 72 16.45 -15.54 -4.30
CA ILE A 72 16.04 -15.97 -2.94
C ILE A 72 15.01 -15.00 -2.35
N TYR A 73 15.12 -13.72 -2.69
CA TYR A 73 14.36 -12.63 -2.07
C TYR A 73 13.33 -12.05 -3.01
N LEU A 74 13.59 -12.12 -4.32
CA LEU A 74 12.81 -11.45 -5.36
C LEU A 74 12.39 -12.40 -6.48
N ASP A 75 11.11 -12.33 -6.84
CA ASP A 75 10.59 -12.96 -8.06
C ASP A 75 10.78 -12.00 -9.25
N VAL A 76 11.96 -12.05 -9.84
CA VAL A 76 12.41 -11.15 -10.90
C VAL A 76 12.88 -11.92 -12.13
N TYR A 77 12.52 -11.47 -13.32
CA TYR A 77 13.14 -11.92 -14.56
C TYR A 77 14.20 -10.92 -14.97
N TYR A 78 15.39 -11.42 -15.30
CA TYR A 78 16.51 -10.62 -15.78
C TYR A 78 17.33 -11.42 -16.79
N THR A 79 18.12 -10.72 -17.57
CA THR A 79 19.13 -11.29 -18.46
C THR A 79 20.46 -10.59 -18.22
N THR A 80 21.56 -11.24 -18.62
CA THR A 80 22.90 -10.66 -18.54
C THR A 80 23.42 -10.46 -19.97
N ASN A 81 23.98 -9.28 -20.25
CA ASN A 81 24.67 -9.04 -21.51
C ASN A 81 26.02 -9.78 -21.48
N LEU A 82 26.13 -10.87 -22.24
CA LEU A 82 27.37 -11.63 -22.41
C LEU A 82 28.20 -11.04 -23.55
N GLU A 83 28.95 -9.98 -23.26
CA GLU A 83 30.21 -9.73 -23.99
C GLU A 83 31.33 -10.68 -23.52
N CYS A 84 31.08 -11.52 -22.52
CA CYS A 84 31.94 -12.63 -22.12
C CYS A 84 31.31 -13.97 -22.57
N ASN A 85 31.58 -14.37 -23.81
CA ASN A 85 31.47 -15.72 -24.39
C ASN A 85 30.45 -16.69 -23.74
N HIS A 86 29.19 -16.66 -24.22
CA HIS A 86 28.26 -17.80 -24.45
C HIS A 86 26.79 -17.35 -24.30
N GLY A 87 26.19 -16.77 -25.35
CA GLY A 87 24.73 -16.73 -25.59
C GLY A 87 23.77 -16.21 -24.50
N TYR A 88 22.91 -15.24 -24.82
CA TYR A 88 21.91 -14.68 -23.90
C TYR A 88 20.88 -15.73 -23.39
N GLU A 89 20.98 -16.12 -22.12
CA GLU A 89 20.02 -16.98 -21.41
C GLU A 89 19.14 -16.15 -20.45
N ILE A 90 17.84 -16.49 -20.38
CA ILE A 90 16.96 -15.98 -19.31
C ILE A 90 17.28 -16.81 -18.07
N ILE A 91 17.84 -16.17 -17.06
CA ILE A 91 18.26 -16.87 -15.85
C ILE A 91 17.03 -17.02 -14.94
N THR A 92 16.43 -18.22 -14.95
CA THR A 92 15.24 -18.56 -14.15
C THR A 92 15.54 -19.55 -13.01
N LYS A 93 16.71 -20.21 -12.98
CA LYS A 93 17.10 -21.24 -11.99
C LYS A 93 18.49 -21.02 -11.38
N GLU A 94 18.74 -21.74 -10.28
CA GLU A 94 19.84 -21.76 -9.30
C GLU A 94 21.31 -21.63 -9.76
N SER A 95 21.63 -21.32 -11.01
CA SER A 95 23.03 -21.23 -11.43
C SER A 95 23.69 -19.90 -11.03
N GLN A 96 24.39 -19.98 -9.90
CA GLN A 96 25.70 -19.39 -9.61
C GLN A 96 25.78 -17.89 -9.29
N ASN A 97 26.62 -17.62 -8.28
CA ASN A 97 27.12 -16.32 -7.85
C ASN A 97 27.19 -15.34 -9.01
N ILE A 98 26.52 -14.20 -8.88
CA ILE A 98 26.76 -13.05 -9.76
C ILE A 98 28.22 -12.64 -9.51
N GLN A 99 29.17 -13.21 -10.28
CA GLN A 99 30.57 -12.83 -10.25
C GLN A 99 30.66 -11.31 -10.44
N GLU A 100 31.56 -10.65 -9.70
CA GLU A 100 31.73 -9.19 -9.67
C GLU A 100 31.80 -8.53 -11.06
N CYS A 101 32.27 -9.25 -12.08
CA CYS A 101 32.41 -8.76 -13.45
C CYS A 101 31.08 -8.59 -14.23
N CYS A 102 29.97 -9.22 -13.81
CA CYS A 102 28.68 -9.24 -14.55
C CYS A 102 27.57 -8.35 -13.95
N ARG A 103 27.81 -7.61 -12.86
CA ARG A 103 26.77 -6.81 -12.17
C ARG A 103 26.24 -5.63 -12.99
N ASN A 104 27.10 -5.00 -13.81
CA ASN A 104 26.71 -3.90 -14.70
C ASN A 104 25.99 -4.36 -15.98
N CYS A 105 26.05 -5.66 -16.29
CA CYS A 105 25.45 -6.27 -17.47
C CYS A 105 24.04 -6.80 -17.22
N LEU A 106 23.53 -6.69 -15.99
CA LEU A 106 22.21 -7.18 -15.61
C LEU A 106 21.14 -6.23 -16.14
N LYS A 107 20.28 -6.76 -17.00
CA LYS A 107 19.11 -6.07 -17.54
C LYS A 107 17.86 -6.69 -16.95
N ILE A 108 17.13 -5.92 -16.13
CA ILE A 108 15.86 -6.36 -15.57
C ILE A 108 14.80 -6.42 -16.68
N LEU A 109 14.13 -7.56 -16.77
CA LEU A 109 13.02 -7.78 -17.70
C LEU A 109 11.70 -7.37 -17.04
N ILE A 110 11.42 -7.90 -15.84
CA ILE A 110 10.23 -7.55 -15.04
C ILE A 110 10.38 -8.01 -13.58
N PHE A 111 9.71 -7.32 -12.65
CA PHE A 111 9.52 -7.79 -11.27
C PHE A 111 8.10 -8.31 -11.07
N LYS A 112 7.87 -9.54 -10.59
CA LYS A 112 6.50 -10.02 -10.33
C LYS A 112 5.89 -9.43 -9.06
N GLN A 113 6.72 -9.14 -8.06
CA GLN A 113 6.30 -8.50 -6.80
C GLN A 113 5.95 -7.01 -6.94
N LEU A 114 6.22 -6.39 -8.09
CA LEU A 114 5.84 -5.01 -8.37
C LEU A 114 4.67 -5.01 -9.34
N SER A 115 3.54 -5.61 -8.95
CA SER A 115 2.38 -5.82 -9.80
C SER A 115 2.06 -4.66 -10.77
N PRO A 116 2.49 -4.71 -12.05
CA PRO A 116 1.85 -3.94 -13.08
C PRO A 116 0.71 -4.77 -13.67
N GLU A 117 -0.36 -4.11 -14.07
CA GLU A 117 -1.52 -4.80 -14.64
C GLU A 117 -1.19 -5.56 -15.94
N TYR A 118 -0.11 -5.17 -16.63
CA TYR A 118 0.26 -5.67 -17.95
C TYR A 118 1.79 -5.78 -18.15
N ILE A 119 2.19 -6.86 -18.83
CA ILE A 119 3.46 -7.01 -19.55
C ILE A 119 3.30 -6.26 -20.87
N LEU A 120 4.29 -5.46 -21.24
CA LEU A 120 4.27 -4.68 -22.48
C LEU A 120 4.08 -5.64 -23.69
N PRO A 121 3.08 -5.42 -24.57
CA PRO A 121 2.88 -6.26 -25.74
C PRO A 121 4.10 -6.26 -26.66
N ALA A 122 4.38 -7.39 -27.31
CA ALA A 122 5.54 -7.60 -28.18
C ALA A 122 5.72 -6.53 -29.28
N PHE A 123 4.64 -5.87 -29.73
CA PHE A 123 4.70 -4.81 -30.75
C PHE A 123 5.43 -3.54 -30.31
N PHE A 124 5.57 -3.29 -29.01
CA PHE A 124 6.32 -2.13 -28.48
C PHE A 124 7.81 -2.44 -28.27
N VAL A 125 8.26 -3.63 -28.65
CA VAL A 125 9.62 -4.10 -28.44
C VAL A 125 10.47 -3.79 -29.67
N ASN A 126 11.45 -2.90 -29.51
CA ASN A 126 12.15 -2.23 -30.61
C ASN A 126 13.16 -3.09 -31.38
N SER A 127 13.44 -4.33 -30.94
CA SER A 127 14.44 -5.20 -31.59
C SER A 127 13.99 -6.67 -31.71
N LYS A 128 14.45 -7.33 -32.78
CA LYS A 128 14.24 -8.79 -32.99
C LYS A 128 14.77 -9.63 -31.81
N HIS A 129 15.85 -9.16 -31.17
CA HIS A 129 16.42 -9.80 -29.99
C HIS A 129 15.48 -9.74 -28.80
N ASP A 130 14.96 -8.56 -28.49
CA ASP A 130 14.06 -8.37 -27.36
C ASP A 130 12.72 -9.10 -27.59
N HIS A 131 12.27 -9.27 -28.85
CA HIS A 131 11.12 -10.11 -29.19
C HIS A 131 11.36 -11.59 -28.87
N ASN A 132 12.57 -12.11 -29.09
CA ASN A 132 12.92 -13.48 -28.71
C ASN A 132 12.93 -13.64 -27.19
N LEU A 133 13.48 -12.67 -26.45
CA LEU A 133 13.44 -12.66 -24.99
C LEU A 133 12.00 -12.61 -24.47
N TYR A 134 11.14 -11.79 -25.08
CA TYR A 134 9.72 -11.72 -24.73
C TYR A 134 9.05 -13.09 -24.89
N ASN A 135 9.22 -13.74 -26.04
CA ASN A 135 8.62 -15.06 -26.29
C ASN A 135 9.08 -16.11 -25.27
N LYS A 136 10.40 -16.16 -24.97
CA LYS A 136 10.95 -17.06 -23.96
C LYS A 136 10.36 -16.77 -22.56
N MET A 137 10.20 -15.49 -22.20
CA MET A 137 9.59 -15.10 -20.94
C MET A 137 8.12 -15.53 -20.86
N ILE A 138 7.32 -15.24 -21.88
CA ILE A 138 5.90 -15.64 -21.92
C ILE A 138 5.75 -17.17 -21.86
N GLU A 139 6.65 -17.90 -22.49
CA GLU A 139 6.68 -19.36 -22.38
C GLU A 139 7.02 -19.81 -20.95
N SER A 140 8.00 -19.18 -20.30
CA SER A 140 8.32 -19.48 -18.90
C SER A 140 7.19 -19.14 -17.93
N GLU A 141 6.37 -18.12 -18.22
CA GLU A 141 5.20 -17.71 -17.44
C GLU A 141 4.04 -18.71 -17.48
N LYS A 142 4.09 -19.71 -18.37
CA LYS A 142 3.16 -20.86 -18.31
C LYS A 142 3.33 -21.66 -17.03
N TYR A 143 4.46 -21.53 -16.35
CA TYR A 143 4.77 -22.19 -15.09
C TYR A 143 5.10 -21.14 -14.03
N CYS A 144 4.75 -21.42 -12.78
CA CYS A 144 5.19 -20.58 -11.68
C CYS A 144 6.70 -20.75 -11.48
N LYS A 145 7.49 -19.68 -11.59
CA LYS A 145 8.93 -19.72 -11.34
C LYS A 145 9.30 -20.25 -9.93
N LEU A 146 8.45 -20.00 -8.94
CA LEU A 146 8.73 -20.30 -7.53
C LEU A 146 8.37 -21.73 -7.11
N CYS A 147 7.37 -22.37 -7.73
CA CYS A 147 6.94 -23.73 -7.38
C CYS A 147 6.80 -24.69 -8.56
N GLU A 148 7.14 -24.24 -9.77
CA GLU A 148 7.15 -25.00 -11.02
C GLU A 148 5.77 -25.53 -11.49
N LYS A 149 4.70 -25.21 -10.77
CA LYS A 149 3.34 -25.61 -11.15
C LYS A 149 2.87 -24.88 -12.40
N SER A 150 2.22 -25.62 -13.29
CA SER A 150 1.59 -25.06 -14.48
C SER A 150 0.46 -24.10 -14.10
N LEU A 151 0.56 -22.87 -14.63
CA LEU A 151 -0.46 -21.82 -14.59
C LEU A 151 -1.28 -21.78 -15.90
N TYR A 152 -0.95 -22.63 -16.86
CA TYR A 152 -1.64 -22.71 -18.15
C TYR A 152 -3.03 -23.35 -18.00
N GLN A 153 -4.04 -22.75 -18.62
CA GLN A 153 -5.44 -23.18 -18.52
C GLN A 153 -6.08 -23.53 -19.87
N GLY A 154 -5.34 -23.53 -20.97
CA GLY A 154 -5.88 -23.91 -22.29
C GLY A 154 -6.85 -22.91 -22.93
N THR A 155 -7.42 -21.99 -22.15
CA THR A 155 -8.42 -20.97 -22.58
C THR A 155 -7.87 -19.54 -22.65
N ASN A 156 -6.56 -19.33 -22.39
CA ASN A 156 -5.97 -18.00 -22.36
C ASN A 156 -6.13 -17.31 -23.71
N THR A 157 -6.88 -16.21 -23.75
CA THR A 157 -6.96 -15.35 -24.93
C THR A 157 -5.64 -14.57 -25.11
N TYR A 158 -5.37 -14.07 -26.33
CA TYR A 158 -4.17 -13.25 -26.63
C TYR A 158 -4.02 -12.04 -25.67
N TYR A 159 -5.14 -11.48 -25.20
CA TYR A 159 -5.16 -10.38 -24.22
C TYR A 159 -4.82 -10.81 -22.78
N GLU A 160 -4.94 -12.09 -22.46
CA GLU A 160 -4.60 -12.65 -21.14
C GLU A 160 -3.16 -13.12 -21.06
N THR A 161 -2.50 -13.39 -22.21
CA THR A 161 -1.08 -13.73 -22.27
C THR A 161 -0.16 -12.58 -21.84
N GLY A 162 -0.64 -11.32 -21.90
CA GLY A 162 0.11 -10.14 -21.46
C GLY A 162 -0.14 -9.72 -20.01
N LYS A 163 -0.83 -10.51 -19.19
CA LYS A 163 -1.10 -10.15 -17.78
C LYS A 163 -0.19 -10.93 -16.84
N ILE A 164 0.32 -10.28 -15.79
CA ILE A 164 1.07 -10.98 -14.75
C ILE A 164 0.13 -11.84 -13.92
N LYS A 165 0.46 -13.14 -13.87
CA LYS A 165 -0.25 -14.15 -13.09
C LYS A 165 0.55 -14.46 -11.84
N LEU A 166 -0.09 -14.30 -10.68
CA LEU A 166 0.50 -14.67 -9.39
C LEU A 166 -0.06 -16.02 -8.95
N CYS A 167 0.82 -17.01 -8.78
CA CYS A 167 0.45 -18.35 -8.37
C CYS A 167 -0.15 -18.34 -6.95
N LEU A 168 -1.32 -18.96 -6.78
CA LEU A 168 -2.05 -18.98 -5.50
C LEU A 168 -1.30 -19.71 -4.39
N GLU A 169 -0.32 -20.55 -4.69
CA GLU A 169 0.48 -21.23 -3.67
C GLU A 169 1.75 -20.45 -3.29
N CYS A 170 2.16 -19.49 -4.11
CA CYS A 170 3.37 -18.71 -3.90
C CYS A 170 3.10 -17.26 -3.48
N TYR A 171 1.88 -16.79 -3.72
CA TYR A 171 1.40 -15.47 -3.36
C TYR A 171 0.08 -15.65 -2.63
N LEU A 172 0.10 -15.38 -1.33
CA LEU A 172 -1.05 -15.51 -0.45
C LEU A 172 -1.53 -14.13 -0.03
N ILE A 173 -2.84 -13.92 -0.12
CA ILE A 173 -3.51 -12.71 0.35
C ILE A 173 -4.38 -13.15 1.51
N SER A 174 -4.37 -12.38 2.58
CA SER A 174 -5.27 -12.58 3.71
C SER A 174 -5.83 -11.25 4.17
N SER A 175 -6.86 -11.35 4.99
CA SER A 175 -7.44 -10.24 5.70
C SER A 175 -7.79 -10.67 7.11
N GLU A 176 -7.69 -9.74 8.05
CA GLU A 176 -8.13 -9.96 9.42
C GLU A 176 -8.60 -8.64 10.02
N TYR A 177 -9.14 -8.74 11.23
CA TYR A 177 -9.32 -7.58 12.09
C TYR A 177 -8.15 -7.50 13.07
N MET A 178 -7.60 -6.30 13.22
CA MET A 178 -6.56 -6.03 14.20
C MET A 178 -7.05 -4.97 15.18
N GLU A 179 -6.64 -5.06 16.44
CA GLU A 179 -6.93 -4.01 17.42
C GLU A 179 -6.07 -2.78 17.13
N SER A 180 -6.73 -1.63 16.98
CA SER A 180 -6.04 -0.35 16.85
C SER A 180 -5.31 -0.03 18.16
N ALA A 181 -4.01 0.22 18.08
CA ALA A 181 -3.24 0.68 19.23
C ALA A 181 -3.71 2.06 19.73
N LEU A 182 -4.38 2.84 18.87
CA LEU A 182 -4.89 4.18 19.18
C LEU A 182 -6.30 4.12 19.80
N THR A 183 -7.22 3.39 19.18
CA THR A 183 -8.66 3.47 19.53
C THR A 183 -9.16 2.25 20.31
N LYS A 184 -8.35 1.19 20.43
CA LYS A 184 -8.76 -0.13 20.99
C LYS A 184 -9.90 -0.82 20.25
N LYS A 185 -10.31 -0.30 19.10
CA LYS A 185 -11.33 -0.91 18.23
C LYS A 185 -10.69 -1.85 17.23
N LEU A 186 -11.48 -2.83 16.77
CA LEU A 186 -11.10 -3.70 15.67
C LEU A 186 -11.19 -2.95 14.35
N ILE A 187 -10.07 -2.90 13.62
CA ILE A 187 -9.98 -2.31 12.28
C ILE A 187 -9.64 -3.38 11.25
N PRO A 188 -10.26 -3.35 10.05
CA PRO A 188 -9.90 -4.25 8.97
C PRO A 188 -8.51 -3.97 8.43
N ILE A 189 -7.77 -5.05 8.15
CA ILE A 189 -6.49 -5.00 7.43
C ILE A 189 -6.48 -6.07 6.34
N ILE A 190 -5.93 -5.72 5.17
CA ILE A 190 -5.64 -6.64 4.07
C ILE A 190 -4.14 -6.71 3.87
N TYR A 191 -3.61 -7.93 3.80
CA TYR A 191 -2.21 -8.21 3.53
C TYR A 191 -2.01 -8.59 2.06
N LEU A 192 -1.50 -7.64 1.27
CA LEU A 192 -1.10 -7.89 -0.11
C LEU A 192 0.30 -8.52 -0.17
N SER A 193 0.44 -9.52 -1.02
CA SER A 193 1.70 -10.22 -1.29
C SER A 193 2.62 -9.50 -2.28
N TRP A 194 2.30 -8.25 -2.65
CA TRP A 194 3.08 -7.42 -3.57
C TRP A 194 3.19 -5.96 -3.09
N TRP A 195 4.11 -5.23 -3.72
CA TRP A 195 4.38 -3.83 -3.48
C TRP A 195 3.36 -2.96 -4.22
N TYR A 196 2.50 -2.28 -3.48
CA TYR A 196 1.42 -1.48 -4.03
C TYR A 196 1.88 -0.03 -4.21
N TYR A 197 2.47 0.26 -5.37
CA TYR A 197 3.11 1.55 -5.64
C TYR A 197 2.18 2.61 -6.27
N THR A 198 0.90 2.29 -6.50
CA THR A 198 -0.09 3.23 -7.07
C THR A 198 -0.29 4.46 -6.17
N PRO A 199 -0.33 5.69 -6.71
CA PRO A 199 -0.40 6.93 -5.94
C PRO A 199 -1.84 7.37 -5.65
N TYR A 200 -2.84 6.59 -6.06
CA TYR A 200 -4.25 6.89 -5.90
C TYR A 200 -4.92 5.98 -4.87
N CYS A 201 -5.82 6.56 -4.08
CA CYS A 201 -6.61 5.83 -3.11
C CYS A 201 -7.56 4.84 -3.77
N ILE A 202 -7.57 3.60 -3.27
CA ILE A 202 -8.44 2.53 -3.79
C ILE A 202 -9.93 2.84 -3.61
N GLY A 203 -10.28 3.62 -2.58
CA GLY A 203 -11.66 3.93 -2.22
C GLY A 203 -12.24 5.22 -2.82
N CYS A 204 -11.42 6.25 -3.08
CA CYS A 204 -11.90 7.53 -3.65
C CYS A 204 -11.18 7.98 -4.92
N ASN A 205 -10.12 7.28 -5.34
CA ASN A 205 -9.30 7.63 -6.50
C ASN A 205 -8.59 9.00 -6.42
N LYS A 206 -8.58 9.67 -5.26
CA LYS A 206 -7.77 10.87 -5.02
C LYS A 206 -6.30 10.51 -4.77
N SER A 207 -5.42 11.47 -5.00
CA SER A 207 -3.99 11.32 -4.70
C SER A 207 -3.77 11.01 -3.23
N LEU A 208 -2.85 10.09 -2.96
CA LEU A 208 -2.41 9.72 -1.62
C LEU A 208 -1.36 10.71 -1.12
N ILE A 209 -1.32 10.89 0.20
CA ILE A 209 -0.28 11.65 0.89
C ILE A 209 0.80 10.66 1.33
N PHE A 210 2.04 10.91 0.92
CA PHE A 210 3.19 10.08 1.28
C PHE A 210 3.84 10.63 2.54
N THR A 211 4.05 9.78 3.55
CA THR A 211 4.65 10.17 4.84
C THR A 211 6.04 9.61 5.04
N SER A 212 6.42 8.61 4.24
CA SER A 212 7.78 8.10 4.11
C SER A 212 7.95 7.39 2.77
N ASP A 213 9.14 6.83 2.54
CA ASP A 213 9.46 6.02 1.38
C ASP A 213 8.62 4.73 1.27
N CYS A 214 7.92 4.31 2.32
CA CYS A 214 7.14 3.07 2.35
C CYS A 214 5.76 3.24 3.01
N GLN A 215 5.31 4.48 3.22
CA GLN A 215 4.01 4.78 3.82
C GLN A 215 3.28 5.87 3.06
N LYS A 216 2.00 5.63 2.81
CA LYS A 216 1.09 6.62 2.23
C LYS A 216 -0.33 6.39 2.71
N TYR A 217 -1.15 7.42 2.69
CA TYR A 217 -2.53 7.33 3.16
C TYR A 217 -3.48 8.25 2.41
N CYS A 218 -4.76 7.97 2.53
CA CYS A 218 -5.84 8.84 2.09
C CYS A 218 -6.50 9.47 3.32
N GLY A 219 -6.39 10.79 3.50
CA GLY A 219 -7.07 11.50 4.58
C GLY A 219 -8.59 11.30 4.54
N ASP A 220 -9.20 11.48 3.37
CA ASP A 220 -10.66 11.39 3.21
C ASP A 220 -11.26 10.01 3.46
N CYS A 221 -10.50 8.94 3.24
CA CYS A 221 -10.99 7.58 3.43
C CYS A 221 -10.40 6.93 4.68
N LEU A 222 -9.43 7.55 5.36
CA LEU A 222 -8.67 6.92 6.44
C LEU A 222 -8.11 5.54 6.05
N ILE A 223 -7.63 5.41 4.81
CA ILE A 223 -6.99 4.18 4.30
C ILE A 223 -5.48 4.40 4.27
N TYR A 224 -4.74 3.50 4.92
CA TYR A 224 -3.29 3.54 4.99
C TYR A 224 -2.68 2.37 4.21
N TYR A 225 -1.57 2.64 3.53
CA TYR A 225 -0.81 1.68 2.76
C TYR A 225 0.61 1.64 3.32
N ILE A 226 0.96 0.53 3.94
CA ILE A 226 2.25 0.35 4.62
C ILE A 226 3.03 -0.76 3.94
N GLY A 227 4.10 -0.40 3.23
CA GLY A 227 4.99 -1.31 2.53
C GLY A 227 6.08 -1.87 3.44
N CYS A 228 6.43 -3.15 3.26
CA CYS A 228 7.62 -3.74 3.88
C CYS A 228 8.80 -3.78 2.92
N ARG A 229 9.81 -2.94 3.15
CA ARG A 229 11.05 -2.86 2.34
C ARG A 229 11.88 -4.14 2.29
N TYR A 230 11.64 -5.09 3.18
CA TYR A 230 12.38 -6.37 3.20
C TYR A 230 11.64 -7.50 2.46
N CYS A 231 10.34 -7.34 2.21
CA CYS A 231 9.49 -8.39 1.65
C CYS A 231 8.78 -7.98 0.36
N LEU A 232 8.76 -6.69 0.03
CA LEU A 232 7.93 -6.10 -1.02
C LEU A 232 6.46 -6.53 -0.92
N THR A 233 5.91 -6.49 0.29
CA THR A 233 4.49 -6.73 0.60
C THR A 233 3.85 -5.43 1.08
N THR A 234 2.52 -5.29 0.96
CA THR A 234 1.81 -4.10 1.41
C THR A 234 0.66 -4.45 2.33
N ASN A 235 0.57 -3.78 3.48
CA ASN A 235 -0.59 -3.81 4.34
C ASN A 235 -1.53 -2.66 3.95
N ILE A 236 -2.79 -2.95 3.64
CA ILE A 236 -3.85 -1.95 3.47
C ILE A 236 -4.69 -1.94 4.73
N ILE A 237 -4.72 -0.82 5.44
CA ILE A 237 -5.37 -0.68 6.74
C ILE A 237 -6.53 0.29 6.59
N PHE A 238 -7.71 -0.14 7.06
CA PHE A 238 -8.95 0.61 6.98
C PHE A 238 -9.29 1.18 8.35
N GLY A 239 -8.81 2.39 8.64
CA GLY A 239 -8.97 3.06 9.93
C GLY A 239 -7.66 3.45 10.58
N LEU A 240 -7.77 4.09 11.74
CA LEU A 240 -6.64 4.69 12.47
C LEU A 240 -5.90 3.63 13.31
N THR A 241 -4.58 3.56 13.16
CA THR A 241 -3.68 2.84 14.07
C THR A 241 -2.28 3.45 14.01
N THR A 242 -1.50 3.32 15.09
CA THR A 242 -0.13 3.85 15.20
C THR A 242 0.93 2.84 14.79
N THR A 243 0.58 1.57 14.69
CA THR A 243 1.56 0.51 14.36
C THR A 243 0.92 -0.58 13.52
N THR A 244 1.72 -1.20 12.66
CA THR A 244 1.37 -2.43 11.95
C THR A 244 2.57 -3.36 11.87
N GLN A 245 2.35 -4.62 11.53
CA GLN A 245 3.41 -5.62 11.42
C GLN A 245 3.36 -6.29 10.05
N CYS A 246 4.54 -6.46 9.43
CA CYS A 246 4.65 -7.30 8.23
C CYS A 246 4.40 -8.76 8.60
N LYS A 247 3.40 -9.41 8.00
CA LYS A 247 3.07 -10.82 8.28
C LYS A 247 4.22 -11.79 8.01
N LYS A 248 5.02 -11.51 6.98
CA LYS A 248 6.18 -12.33 6.59
C LYS A 248 7.35 -12.21 7.57
N CYS A 249 7.91 -11.02 7.70
CA CYS A 249 9.17 -10.83 8.41
C CYS A 249 9.00 -10.34 9.86
N LYS A 250 7.75 -10.18 10.33
CA LYS A 250 7.37 -9.77 11.68
C LYS A 250 7.94 -8.42 12.15
N ARG A 251 8.57 -7.64 11.26
CA ARG A 251 9.00 -6.27 11.55
C ARG A 251 7.77 -5.39 11.79
N VAL A 252 7.81 -4.64 12.88
CA VAL A 252 6.81 -3.64 13.25
C VAL A 252 7.18 -2.32 12.57
N SER A 253 6.17 -1.63 12.06
CA SER A 253 6.30 -0.31 11.46
C SER A 253 5.39 0.65 12.20
N SER A 254 5.96 1.74 12.69
CA SER A 254 5.18 2.87 13.20
C SER A 254 4.56 3.60 12.01
N ILE A 255 3.26 3.87 12.09
CA ILE A 255 2.54 4.59 11.05
C ILE A 255 2.64 6.07 11.36
N ILE A 256 3.27 6.81 10.44
CA ILE A 256 3.34 8.26 10.50
C ILE A 256 2.05 8.76 9.85
N PHE A 257 1.16 9.33 10.65
CA PHE A 257 0.09 10.21 10.18
C PHE A 257 0.45 11.65 10.54
N ASP A 258 -0.04 12.62 9.78
CA ASP A 258 0.08 14.02 10.16
C ASP A 258 -0.82 14.27 11.39
N ILE A 259 -0.27 13.99 12.57
CA ILE A 259 -0.91 14.11 13.88
C ILE A 259 -1.55 15.49 14.02
N THR A 260 -0.92 16.53 13.46
CA THR A 260 -1.40 17.92 13.58
C THR A 260 -2.72 18.18 12.88
N SER A 261 -3.11 17.33 11.93
CA SER A 261 -4.38 17.42 11.21
C SER A 261 -5.55 16.66 11.86
N ILE A 262 -5.30 15.81 12.86
CA ILE A 262 -6.34 14.94 13.45
C ILE A 262 -6.35 15.00 14.98
N LEU A 263 -5.18 15.11 15.62
CA LEU A 263 -5.02 15.09 17.06
C LEU A 263 -4.46 16.43 17.54
N SER A 264 -5.12 16.98 18.55
CA SER A 264 -4.79 18.21 19.24
C SER A 264 -3.64 18.07 20.24
N GLY A 265 -3.29 16.84 20.64
CA GLY A 265 -2.34 16.56 21.72
C GLY A 265 -2.97 16.67 23.12
N ASN A 266 -4.27 16.94 23.20
CA ASN A 266 -5.07 16.84 24.42
C ASN A 266 -5.84 15.52 24.38
N SER A 267 -5.59 14.62 25.33
CA SER A 267 -6.14 13.26 25.32
C SER A 267 -7.67 13.20 25.26
N GLU A 268 -8.38 14.13 25.90
CA GLU A 268 -9.85 14.16 25.90
C GLU A 268 -10.41 14.63 24.55
N LEU A 269 -9.81 15.66 23.95
CA LEU A 269 -10.18 16.13 22.61
C LEU A 269 -9.79 15.12 21.55
N ASP A 270 -8.64 14.47 21.71
CA ASP A 270 -8.15 13.43 20.81
C ASP A 270 -9.08 12.21 20.84
N GLU A 271 -9.48 11.77 22.03
CA GLU A 271 -10.49 10.73 22.21
C GLU A 271 -11.83 11.12 21.57
N PHE A 272 -12.26 12.37 21.77
CA PHE A 272 -13.47 12.88 21.12
C PHE A 272 -13.37 12.93 19.59
N LEU A 273 -12.28 13.45 19.02
CA LEU A 273 -12.06 13.53 17.56
C LEU A 273 -11.97 12.13 16.93
N ILE A 274 -11.33 11.19 17.62
CA ILE A 274 -11.32 9.78 17.26
C ILE A 274 -12.74 9.19 17.27
N ASN A 275 -13.57 9.57 18.25
CA ASN A 275 -14.96 9.13 18.36
C ASN A 275 -15.89 9.83 17.35
N LEU A 276 -15.55 11.04 16.92
CA LEU A 276 -16.31 11.83 15.93
C LEU A 276 -16.13 11.32 14.51
N ASN A 277 -14.94 10.83 14.16
CA ASN A 277 -14.78 10.11 12.91
C ASN A 277 -15.46 8.75 13.09
N PRO A 278 -16.67 8.55 12.52
CA PRO A 278 -17.34 7.27 12.65
C PRO A 278 -16.39 6.21 12.12
N ASP A 279 -16.45 5.00 12.68
CA ASP A 279 -15.64 3.89 12.24
C ASP A 279 -15.92 3.58 10.75
N ILE A 280 -15.26 4.32 9.84
CA ILE A 280 -15.55 4.37 8.39
C ILE A 280 -15.38 2.97 7.79
N TYR A 281 -14.80 2.02 8.51
CA TYR A 281 -14.73 0.65 8.03
C TYR A 281 -14.94 -0.41 9.13
N SER A 282 -15.47 -0.10 10.32
CA SER A 282 -15.76 -1.16 11.32
C SER A 282 -16.75 -2.20 10.79
N ASN A 283 -17.69 -1.78 9.93
CA ASN A 283 -18.65 -2.64 9.27
C ASN A 283 -18.22 -3.10 7.88
N LEU A 284 -16.98 -2.82 7.45
CA LEU A 284 -16.45 -3.37 6.21
C LEU A 284 -16.36 -4.88 6.39
N ARG A 285 -17.24 -5.62 5.72
CA ARG A 285 -17.31 -7.09 5.80
C ARG A 285 -16.09 -7.76 5.19
N ILE A 286 -14.95 -7.63 5.85
CA ILE A 286 -13.67 -8.18 5.40
C ILE A 286 -13.61 -9.70 5.58
N ASP A 287 -14.49 -10.24 6.43
CA ASP A 287 -14.81 -11.65 6.52
C ASP A 287 -15.29 -12.23 5.17
N GLU A 288 -16.05 -11.46 4.38
CA GLU A 288 -16.47 -11.87 3.02
C GLU A 288 -15.34 -11.73 1.98
N PHE A 289 -14.22 -11.06 2.30
CA PHE A 289 -13.15 -10.79 1.34
C PHE A 289 -12.53 -12.08 0.81
N SER A 290 -12.19 -13.00 1.71
CA SER A 290 -11.63 -14.31 1.38
C SER A 290 -12.51 -15.06 0.39
N ASP A 291 -13.83 -15.03 0.58
CA ASP A 291 -14.78 -15.67 -0.34
C ASP A 291 -14.86 -14.96 -1.69
N LYS A 292 -14.77 -13.63 -1.72
CA LYS A 292 -14.79 -12.83 -2.97
C LYS A 292 -13.53 -12.99 -3.81
N ILE A 293 -12.40 -13.33 -3.19
CA ILE A 293 -11.14 -13.56 -3.91
C ILE A 293 -10.86 -15.04 -4.21
N LYS A 294 -11.70 -15.98 -3.69
CA LYS A 294 -11.59 -17.40 -4.03
C LYS A 294 -11.61 -17.54 -5.55
N ASN A 295 -10.51 -18.05 -6.08
CA ASN A 295 -10.39 -18.37 -7.48
C ASN A 295 -10.29 -19.89 -7.64
N ASN A 296 -11.08 -20.45 -8.55
CA ASN A 296 -10.97 -21.86 -8.94
C ASN A 296 -9.76 -22.10 -9.84
N ASP A 297 -9.16 -21.03 -10.38
CA ASP A 297 -7.92 -21.09 -11.14
C ASP A 297 -6.72 -21.35 -10.23
N LYS A 298 -5.55 -21.63 -10.82
CA LYS A 298 -4.28 -21.86 -10.09
C LYS A 298 -3.51 -20.56 -9.76
N TYR A 299 -4.04 -19.42 -10.19
CA TYR A 299 -3.45 -18.10 -10.03
C TYR A 299 -4.54 -17.05 -9.81
N PHE A 300 -4.13 -15.85 -9.41
CA PHE A 300 -4.99 -14.68 -9.48
C PHE A 300 -4.30 -13.56 -10.25
N LEU A 301 -5.12 -12.61 -10.69
CA LEU A 301 -4.65 -11.36 -11.29
C LEU A 301 -4.71 -10.28 -10.21
N PRO A 302 -3.62 -9.57 -9.92
CA PRO A 302 -3.64 -8.47 -8.94
C PRO A 302 -4.74 -7.44 -9.21
N SER A 303 -5.00 -7.10 -10.48
CA SER A 303 -6.06 -6.17 -10.88
C SER A 303 -7.46 -6.62 -10.46
N LYS A 304 -7.75 -7.94 -10.50
CA LYS A 304 -9.03 -8.49 -9.99
C LYS A 304 -9.14 -8.26 -8.48
N ILE A 305 -8.06 -8.47 -7.73
CA ILE A 305 -8.06 -8.25 -6.27
C ILE A 305 -8.26 -6.77 -5.95
N ILE A 306 -7.53 -5.88 -6.61
CA ILE A 306 -7.67 -4.43 -6.42
C ILE A 306 -9.09 -3.98 -6.78
N LEU A 307 -9.69 -4.53 -7.84
CA LEU A 307 -11.09 -4.26 -8.19
C LEU A 307 -12.05 -4.73 -7.09
N THR A 308 -11.85 -5.93 -6.53
CA THR A 308 -12.65 -6.44 -5.40
C THR A 308 -12.55 -5.53 -4.17
N ILE A 309 -11.35 -5.07 -3.82
CA ILE A 309 -11.18 -4.15 -2.68
C ILE A 309 -11.88 -2.81 -2.98
N ARG A 310 -11.76 -2.29 -4.20
CA ARG A 310 -12.44 -1.06 -4.63
C ARG A 310 -13.96 -1.19 -4.52
N THR A 311 -14.56 -2.28 -4.99
CA THR A 311 -16.01 -2.49 -4.90
C THR A 311 -16.48 -2.63 -3.46
N MET A 312 -15.69 -3.27 -2.58
CA MET A 312 -15.98 -3.30 -1.15
C MET A 312 -15.97 -1.89 -0.53
N CYS A 313 -14.99 -1.05 -0.89
CA CYS A 313 -14.93 0.34 -0.43
C CYS A 313 -16.13 1.17 -0.91
N GLN A 314 -16.54 0.98 -2.18
CA GLN A 314 -17.68 1.70 -2.77
C GLN A 314 -19.01 1.27 -2.17
N ASN A 315 -19.22 -0.03 -1.97
CA ASN A 315 -20.42 -0.55 -1.33
C ASN A 315 -20.56 0.01 0.09
N TYR A 316 -19.45 0.06 0.84
CA TYR A 316 -19.45 0.70 2.14
C TYR A 316 -19.87 2.17 2.06
N LYS A 317 -19.27 2.97 1.17
CA LYS A 317 -19.64 4.39 0.99
C LYS A 317 -21.12 4.56 0.69
N ASN A 318 -21.69 3.73 -0.17
CA ASN A 318 -23.11 3.79 -0.50
C ASN A 318 -23.99 3.46 0.71
N THR A 319 -23.62 2.45 1.51
CA THR A 319 -24.32 2.12 2.76
C THR A 319 -24.18 3.23 3.80
N GLN A 320 -22.99 3.82 3.96
CA GLN A 320 -22.74 4.91 4.88
C GLN A 320 -23.53 6.16 4.49
N SER A 321 -23.52 6.56 3.21
CA SER A 321 -24.33 7.68 2.72
C SER A 321 -25.82 7.47 3.01
N LYS A 322 -26.32 6.24 2.90
CA LYS A 322 -27.70 5.91 3.24
C LYS A 322 -27.98 6.07 4.75
N ILE A 323 -27.06 5.61 5.61
CA ILE A 323 -27.16 5.77 7.07
C ILE A 323 -27.07 7.26 7.46
N LEU A 324 -26.18 8.02 6.83
CA LEU A 324 -25.99 9.46 7.10
C LEU A 324 -27.20 10.28 6.62
N MET A 325 -27.85 9.91 5.51
CA MET A 325 -29.10 10.54 5.08
C MET A 325 -30.24 10.29 6.07
N ASP A 326 -30.26 9.14 6.75
CA ASP A 326 -31.21 8.86 7.85
C ASP A 326 -30.83 9.56 9.18
N GLN A 327 -29.59 10.06 9.32
CA GLN A 327 -29.04 10.71 10.53
C GLN A 327 -28.75 12.22 10.37
N SER A 328 -29.42 12.89 9.43
CA SER A 328 -29.12 14.23 8.89
C SER A 328 -28.97 15.43 9.86
N GLU A 329 -28.92 15.26 11.18
CA GLU A 329 -28.75 16.36 12.14
C GLU A 329 -27.34 16.50 12.75
N ARG A 330 -26.39 15.56 12.57
CA ARG A 330 -25.07 15.65 13.25
C ARG A 330 -23.87 15.19 12.43
N SER A 331 -23.41 15.99 11.47
CA SER A 331 -22.07 15.83 10.88
C SER A 331 -21.14 16.91 11.44
N ILE A 332 -20.17 16.52 12.26
CA ILE A 332 -19.10 17.39 12.77
C ILE A 332 -17.88 17.19 11.88
N GLU A 333 -17.35 18.27 11.32
CA GLU A 333 -16.16 18.29 10.45
C GLU A 333 -15.01 19.02 11.14
N TRP A 334 -13.79 18.49 11.04
CA TRP A 334 -12.59 19.16 11.53
C TRP A 334 -11.96 20.01 10.42
N ILE A 335 -11.79 21.31 10.68
CA ILE A 335 -11.25 22.27 9.71
C ILE A 335 -9.94 22.85 10.28
N PRO A 336 -8.80 22.70 9.57
CA PRO A 336 -7.53 23.30 9.99
C PRO A 336 -7.65 24.82 10.15
N TYR A 337 -7.08 25.37 11.22
CA TYR A 337 -7.12 26.82 11.49
C TYR A 337 -6.53 27.66 10.33
N SER A 338 -5.57 27.11 9.58
CA SER A 338 -4.95 27.77 8.44
C SER A 338 -5.90 28.03 7.26
N GLN A 339 -7.05 27.37 7.20
CA GLN A 339 -8.05 27.60 6.16
C GLN A 339 -8.91 28.86 6.41
N PHE A 340 -8.88 29.39 7.63
CA PHE A 340 -9.62 30.60 7.97
C PHE A 340 -8.82 31.83 7.60
N THR A 341 -9.50 32.80 6.99
CA THR A 341 -8.93 34.11 6.61
C THR A 341 -9.69 35.22 7.31
N ASN A 342 -9.15 36.44 7.33
CA ASN A 342 -9.78 37.61 7.96
C ASN A 342 -10.23 37.35 9.41
N VAL A 343 -9.39 36.68 10.21
CA VAL A 343 -9.70 36.35 11.60
C VAL A 343 -9.56 37.61 12.46
N VAL A 344 -10.68 38.15 12.93
CA VAL A 344 -10.75 39.38 13.74
C VAL A 344 -11.44 39.08 15.05
N GLU A 345 -10.84 39.47 16.17
CA GLU A 345 -11.46 39.36 17.51
C GLU A 345 -12.68 40.30 17.58
N ILE A 346 -13.83 39.76 17.99
CA ILE A 346 -15.08 40.54 18.12
C ILE A 346 -15.60 40.60 19.57
N ALA A 347 -15.21 39.66 20.42
CA ALA A 347 -15.52 39.70 21.85
C ALA A 347 -14.52 38.90 22.68
N LYS A 348 -14.30 39.35 23.92
CA LYS A 348 -13.45 38.67 24.90
C LYS A 348 -14.19 38.52 26.20
N GLY A 349 -14.65 37.30 26.48
CA GLY A 349 -15.27 36.95 27.76
C GLY A 349 -14.21 36.50 28.77
N GLU A 350 -14.63 36.06 29.94
CA GLU A 350 -13.74 35.52 30.97
C GLU A 350 -13.09 34.20 30.49
N PHE A 351 -13.91 33.27 29.98
CA PHE A 351 -13.50 31.91 29.61
C PHE A 351 -13.10 31.72 28.13
N CYS A 352 -13.59 32.59 27.23
CA CYS A 352 -13.35 32.45 25.79
C CYS A 352 -13.12 33.80 25.10
N ILE A 353 -12.59 33.72 23.89
CA ILE A 353 -12.43 34.80 22.92
C ILE A 353 -13.19 34.41 21.67
N ILE A 354 -14.04 35.29 21.17
CA ILE A 354 -14.84 35.08 19.97
C ILE A 354 -14.20 35.88 18.84
N TYR A 355 -13.95 35.21 17.71
CA TYR A 355 -13.46 35.80 16.49
C TYR A 355 -14.52 35.68 15.40
N HIS A 356 -14.58 36.67 14.53
CA HIS A 356 -15.19 36.56 13.22
C HIS A 356 -14.11 36.14 12.22
N ALA A 357 -14.41 35.21 11.32
CA ALA A 357 -13.51 34.78 10.27
C ALA A 357 -14.26 34.46 8.97
N THR A 358 -13.50 34.30 7.88
CA THR A 358 -14.00 33.84 6.59
C THR A 358 -13.47 32.44 6.31
N TRP A 359 -14.37 31.49 6.03
CA TRP A 359 -14.07 30.13 5.57
C TRP A 359 -14.87 29.84 4.31
N ASN A 360 -14.21 29.44 3.21
CA ASN A 360 -14.88 29.15 1.93
C ASN A 360 -15.89 30.24 1.48
N GLN A 361 -15.48 31.51 1.57
CA GLN A 361 -16.32 32.68 1.24
C GLN A 361 -17.55 32.88 2.16
N GLN A 362 -17.67 32.09 3.23
CA GLN A 362 -18.73 32.22 4.23
C GLN A 362 -18.19 32.87 5.50
N SER A 363 -19.05 33.65 6.16
CA SER A 363 -18.77 34.23 7.48
C SER A 363 -18.96 33.17 8.56
N VAL A 364 -17.96 32.97 9.40
CA VAL A 364 -17.98 32.01 10.49
C VAL A 364 -17.54 32.66 11.81
N ILE A 365 -18.02 32.11 12.92
CA ILE A 365 -17.61 32.52 14.27
C ILE A 365 -16.69 31.46 14.85
N LEU A 366 -15.49 31.86 15.28
CA LEU A 366 -14.54 30.99 15.96
C LEU A 366 -14.56 31.29 17.46
N LYS A 367 -14.84 30.30 18.30
CA LYS A 367 -14.77 30.41 19.76
C LYS A 367 -13.49 29.76 20.26
N LYS A 368 -12.55 30.57 20.76
CA LYS A 368 -11.27 30.13 21.33
C LYS A 368 -11.35 30.14 22.85
N PHE A 369 -11.11 29.02 23.51
CA PHE A 369 -11.06 28.95 24.96
C PHE A 369 -9.67 29.31 25.50
N LYS A 370 -9.60 29.89 26.70
CA LYS A 370 -8.35 30.48 27.24
C LYS A 370 -7.45 29.53 28.05
N ASN A 371 -7.94 28.44 28.65
CA ASN A 371 -7.17 27.59 29.59
C ASN A 371 -7.27 26.08 29.30
N PHE A 372 -6.19 25.48 28.80
CA PHE A 372 -6.16 24.10 28.29
C PHE A 372 -6.47 22.96 29.30
N GLN A 373 -6.27 23.15 30.61
CA GLN A 373 -6.34 22.05 31.58
C GLN A 373 -7.77 21.58 31.94
N ASP A 374 -8.78 22.45 31.83
CA ASP A 374 -10.20 22.11 32.06
C ASP A 374 -11.09 22.34 30.82
N THR A 375 -10.58 23.00 29.78
CA THR A 375 -11.40 23.42 28.63
C THR A 375 -11.90 22.30 27.75
N SER A 376 -11.22 21.15 27.72
CA SER A 376 -11.65 20.02 26.90
C SER A 376 -13.00 19.49 27.38
N LYS A 377 -13.17 19.25 28.69
CA LYS A 377 -14.45 18.83 29.27
C LYS A 377 -15.59 19.84 29.05
N TYR A 378 -15.35 21.13 29.32
CA TYR A 378 -16.35 22.18 29.10
C TYR A 378 -16.72 22.36 27.62
N PHE A 379 -15.75 22.24 26.71
CA PHE A 379 -16.00 22.29 25.28
C PHE A 379 -16.86 21.10 24.83
N LEU A 380 -16.52 19.89 25.29
CA LEU A 380 -17.26 18.68 24.95
C LEU A 380 -18.70 18.75 25.47
N ASP A 381 -18.90 19.21 26.70
CA ASP A 381 -20.24 19.41 27.25
C ASP A 381 -21.05 20.42 26.42
N GLU A 382 -20.45 21.52 25.94
CA GLU A 382 -21.12 22.51 25.09
C GLU A 382 -21.46 21.95 23.70
N VAL A 383 -20.59 21.14 23.10
CA VAL A 383 -20.79 20.52 21.78
C VAL A 383 -21.83 19.39 21.81
N ILE A 384 -21.96 18.67 22.94
CA ILE A 384 -22.92 17.55 23.11
C ILE A 384 -24.36 18.04 23.38
N ILE A 385 -24.55 19.29 23.80
CA ILE A 385 -25.85 19.85 24.21
C ILE A 385 -26.72 20.34 23.02
N ILE A 386 -26.21 20.31 21.79
CA ILE A 386 -26.95 20.66 20.56
C ILE A 386 -27.38 19.37 19.84
#